data_AF-A0A255PGB9-F1
#
_entry.id   AF-A0A255PGB9-F1
#
_cell.length_a   1.000
_cell.length_b   1.000
_cell.length_c   1.000
_cell.angle_alpha   90.00
_cell.angle_beta   90.00
_cell.angle_gamma   90.00
#
_symmetry.space_group_name_H-M   'P 1'
#
loop_
_entity.id
_entity.type
_entity.pdbx_description
1 polymer ?
#
loop_
_entity_poly.entity_id
_entity_poly.type
_entity_poly.pdbx_seq_one_letter_code
_entity_poly.pdbx_strand_id
1 'polypeptide(L)'
;MAMHAREFFAELELPFADSAVVGDTYYATPIPGGPLRLRIDFSPTQWANEYAGLRLATLHQDRGELDVTVLRFADHKTFDHRDSTRGLQPHNSGYGTFKEFKDRPDWVPWEGAHTNGLRDAIEQYSAVWFPGTWPAPAPSRATGRTAQLVPSLPAQRRAARAP
;
A
#
# COMPACT_ATOMS: atom_id res chain seq x y z
N MET A 1 -25.19 -3.99 -1.32
CA MET A 1 -24.21 -4.74 -2.11
C MET A 1 -24.16 -4.09 -3.47
N ALA A 2 -23.00 -3.75 -4.03
CA ALA A 2 -21.66 -4.07 -3.57
C ALA A 2 -20.71 -2.88 -3.71
N MET A 3 -19.97 -2.60 -2.64
CA MET A 3 -18.72 -1.85 -2.65
C MET A 3 -17.66 -2.44 -3.61
N HIS A 4 -17.94 -3.62 -4.19
CA HIS A 4 -17.00 -4.47 -4.91
C HIS A 4 -15.72 -4.67 -4.09
N ALA A 5 -15.91 -4.91 -2.79
CA ALA A 5 -14.81 -5.02 -1.84
C ALA A 5 -13.86 -6.16 -2.21
N ARG A 6 -14.41 -7.29 -2.65
CA ARG A 6 -13.61 -8.44 -3.08
C ARG A 6 -12.71 -8.09 -4.25
N GLU A 7 -13.24 -7.36 -5.21
CA GLU A 7 -12.53 -6.91 -6.40
C GLU A 7 -11.50 -5.84 -6.04
N PHE A 8 -11.84 -4.88 -5.17
CA PHE A 8 -10.88 -3.91 -4.65
C PHE A 8 -9.69 -4.58 -3.95
N PHE A 9 -9.94 -5.55 -3.08
CA PHE A 9 -8.88 -6.29 -2.39
C PHE A 9 -8.08 -7.19 -3.35
N ALA A 10 -8.68 -7.63 -4.47
CA ALA A 10 -7.96 -8.33 -5.52
C ALA A 10 -6.97 -7.40 -6.25
N GLU A 11 -7.35 -6.15 -6.53
CA GLU A 11 -6.47 -5.13 -7.14
C GLU A 11 -5.29 -4.70 -6.24
N LEU A 12 -5.37 -4.94 -4.92
CA LEU A 12 -4.23 -4.75 -4.02
C LEU A 12 -3.18 -5.86 -4.15
N GLU A 13 -3.56 -7.03 -4.69
CA GLU A 13 -2.70 -8.22 -4.86
C GLU A 13 -1.88 -8.57 -3.61
N LEU A 14 -2.55 -8.61 -2.45
CA LEU A 14 -1.88 -8.93 -1.18
C LEU A 14 -1.36 -10.38 -1.18
N PRO A 15 -0.12 -10.64 -0.72
CA PRO A 15 0.54 -11.94 -0.88
C PRO A 15 0.13 -12.99 0.18
N PHE A 16 -1.06 -12.86 0.79
CA PHE A 16 -1.50 -13.76 1.85
C PHE A 16 -2.33 -14.92 1.29
N ALA A 17 -1.73 -16.11 1.28
CA ALA A 17 -2.36 -17.32 0.76
C ALA A 17 -3.65 -17.69 1.51
N ASP A 18 -3.62 -17.63 2.84
CA ASP A 18 -4.77 -17.89 3.70
C ASP A 18 -5.55 -16.60 3.95
N SER A 19 -6.30 -16.16 2.93
CA SER A 19 -7.13 -14.95 3.00
C SER A 19 -8.54 -15.13 2.45
N ALA A 20 -9.47 -14.31 2.96
CA ALA A 20 -10.85 -14.28 2.54
C ALA A 20 -11.45 -12.89 2.71
N VAL A 21 -12.37 -12.53 1.81
CA VAL A 21 -13.19 -11.31 1.95
C VAL A 21 -14.59 -11.72 2.39
N VAL A 22 -15.04 -11.20 3.53
CA VAL A 22 -16.37 -11.44 4.09
C VAL A 22 -17.07 -10.09 4.26
N GLY A 23 -18.14 -9.87 3.50
CA GLY A 23 -18.75 -8.56 3.38
C GLY A 23 -17.76 -7.56 2.77
N ASP A 24 -17.50 -6.46 3.49
CA ASP A 24 -16.58 -5.41 3.08
C ASP A 24 -15.22 -5.49 3.79
N THR A 25 -14.91 -6.65 4.35
CA THR A 25 -13.73 -6.85 5.19
C THR A 25 -12.86 -7.98 4.66
N TYR A 26 -11.58 -7.69 4.49
CA TYR A 26 -10.53 -8.65 4.19
C TYR A 26 -9.95 -9.21 5.49
N TYR A 27 -9.87 -10.53 5.56
CA TYR A 27 -9.23 -11.26 6.64
C TYR A 27 -8.09 -12.09 6.06
N ALA A 28 -6.94 -12.07 6.72
CA ALA A 28 -5.83 -12.93 6.38
C ALA A 28 -5.20 -13.58 7.62
N THR A 29 -4.58 -14.71 7.38
CA THR A 29 -3.62 -15.36 8.28
C THR A 29 -2.24 -15.28 7.64
N PRO A 30 -1.50 -14.17 7.82
CA PRO A 30 -0.22 -13.98 7.13
C PRO A 30 0.82 -15.05 7.45
N ILE A 31 0.83 -15.56 8.70
CA ILE A 31 1.71 -16.64 9.17
C ILE A 31 0.85 -17.88 9.45
N PRO A 32 0.96 -18.95 8.65
CA PRO A 32 0.22 -20.20 8.88
C PRO A 32 0.47 -20.76 10.28
N GLY A 33 -0.62 -21.13 10.97
CA GLY A 33 -0.56 -21.66 12.34
C GLY A 33 -0.19 -20.63 13.43
N GLY A 34 0.14 -19.38 13.07
CA GLY A 34 0.38 -18.32 14.04
C GLY A 34 -0.90 -17.86 14.74
N PRO A 35 -0.80 -17.16 15.90
CA PRO A 35 -1.95 -16.66 16.64
C PRO A 35 -2.50 -15.32 16.11
N LEU A 36 -1.73 -14.65 15.25
CA LEU A 36 -2.06 -13.33 14.72
C LEU A 36 -2.86 -13.41 13.43
N ARG A 37 -3.79 -12.47 13.25
CA ARG A 37 -4.62 -12.29 12.05
C ARG A 37 -4.57 -10.83 11.62
N LEU A 38 -4.64 -10.61 10.31
CA LEU A 38 -4.78 -9.29 9.73
C LEU A 38 -6.24 -9.09 9.34
N ARG A 39 -6.84 -7.99 9.80
CA ARG A 39 -8.15 -7.50 9.32
C ARG A 39 -7.94 -6.18 8.60
N ILE A 40 -8.52 -6.06 7.41
CA ILE A 40 -8.57 -4.80 6.67
C ILE A 40 -10.03 -4.51 6.35
N ASP A 41 -10.54 -3.42 6.89
CA ASP A 41 -11.88 -2.91 6.62
C ASP A 41 -11.81 -1.47 6.09
N PHE A 42 -12.88 -0.98 5.49
CA PHE A 42 -12.89 0.38 4.97
C PHE A 42 -13.18 1.39 6.09
N SER A 43 -12.34 2.41 6.21
CA SER A 43 -12.50 3.46 7.20
C SER A 43 -13.62 4.41 6.75
N PRO A 44 -14.76 4.47 7.46
CA PRO A 44 -15.85 5.36 7.11
C PRO A 44 -15.46 6.81 7.38
N THR A 45 -16.15 7.71 6.69
CA THR A 45 -16.18 9.14 7.02
C THR A 45 -17.39 9.46 7.91
N GLN A 46 -17.59 10.74 8.21
CA GLN A 46 -18.83 11.20 8.84
C GLN A 46 -20.05 11.06 7.92
N TRP A 47 -19.86 10.82 6.62
CA TRP A 47 -20.93 10.66 5.64
C TRP A 47 -21.22 9.19 5.37
N ALA A 48 -22.51 8.88 5.23
CA ALA A 48 -22.96 7.51 5.02
C ALA A 48 -22.47 6.93 3.68
N ASN A 49 -21.96 5.69 3.75
CA ASN A 49 -21.41 4.93 2.63
C ASN A 49 -20.25 5.65 1.90
N GLU A 50 -19.55 6.55 2.60
CA GLU A 50 -18.36 7.22 2.08
C GLU A 50 -17.15 6.86 2.93
N TYR A 51 -16.08 6.47 2.26
CA TYR A 51 -14.89 5.88 2.86
C TYR A 51 -13.65 6.66 2.46
N ALA A 52 -12.80 6.96 3.44
CA ALA A 52 -11.59 7.76 3.25
C ALA A 52 -10.29 6.95 3.28
N GLY A 53 -10.37 5.64 3.52
CA GLY A 53 -9.18 4.82 3.63
C GLY A 53 -9.46 3.38 3.99
N LEU A 54 -8.39 2.68 4.34
CA LEU A 54 -8.40 1.34 4.90
C LEU A 54 -8.00 1.37 6.36
N ARG A 55 -8.78 0.75 7.23
CA ARG A 55 -8.45 0.46 8.61
C ARG A 55 -7.80 -0.92 8.65
N LEU A 56 -6.53 -0.96 9.01
CA LEU A 56 -5.78 -2.19 9.23
C LEU A 56 -5.77 -2.48 10.72
N ALA A 57 -6.03 -3.73 11.09
CA ALA A 57 -5.94 -4.18 12.47
C ALA A 57 -5.19 -5.51 12.58
N THR A 58 -4.27 -5.58 13.54
CA THR A 58 -3.64 -6.84 13.95
C THR A 58 -4.41 -7.40 15.11
N LEU A 59 -4.97 -8.60 14.92
CA LEU A 59 -5.77 -9.30 15.92
C LEU A 59 -5.00 -10.50 16.44
N HIS A 60 -5.09 -10.76 17.74
CA HIS A 60 -4.67 -12.01 18.35
C HIS A 60 -5.91 -12.83 18.71
N GLN A 61 -5.93 -14.12 18.37
CA GLN A 61 -7.08 -15.00 18.55
C GLN A 61 -7.71 -14.93 19.96
N ASP A 62 -6.86 -14.90 21.01
CA ASP A 62 -7.34 -14.87 22.40
C ASP A 62 -7.43 -13.47 23.03
N ARG A 63 -6.70 -12.48 22.47
CA ARG A 63 -6.55 -11.16 23.10
C ARG A 63 -7.31 -10.04 22.37
N GLY A 64 -7.87 -10.34 21.21
CA GLY A 64 -8.57 -9.36 20.38
C GLY A 64 -7.60 -8.44 19.64
N GLU A 65 -8.00 -7.19 19.43
CA GLU A 65 -7.24 -6.19 18.69
C GLU A 65 -5.98 -5.77 19.47
N LEU A 66 -4.81 -5.98 18.87
CA LEU A 66 -3.51 -5.56 19.42
C LEU A 66 -3.09 -4.19 18.92
N ASP A 67 -3.38 -3.91 17.65
CA ASP A 67 -2.99 -2.67 16.98
C ASP A 67 -3.97 -2.33 15.87
N VAL A 68 -4.08 -1.04 15.59
CA VAL A 68 -4.91 -0.50 14.52
C VAL A 68 -4.28 0.74 13.92
N THR A 69 -4.28 0.81 12.59
CA THR A 69 -3.93 2.03 11.86
C THR A 69 -4.90 2.30 10.73
N VAL A 70 -5.01 3.56 10.31
CA VAL A 70 -5.84 3.97 9.18
C VAL A 70 -4.96 4.54 8.08
N LEU A 71 -4.96 3.88 6.93
CA LEU A 71 -4.30 4.31 5.70
C LEU A 71 -5.28 5.13 4.87
N ARG A 72 -5.13 6.45 4.86
CA ARG A 72 -6.03 7.34 4.11
C ARG A 72 -5.70 7.31 2.63
N PHE A 73 -6.72 7.18 1.78
CA PHE A 73 -6.55 7.17 0.32
C PHE A 73 -5.88 8.44 -0.21
N ALA A 74 -6.15 9.60 0.39
CA ALA A 74 -5.50 10.86 0.03
C ALA A 74 -3.98 10.81 0.26
N ASP A 75 -3.54 10.27 1.41
CA ASP A 75 -2.12 10.20 1.79
C ASP A 75 -1.35 9.22 0.90
N HIS A 76 -2.05 8.21 0.37
CA HIS A 76 -1.50 7.19 -0.51
C HIS A 76 -1.81 7.43 -2.01
N LYS A 77 -2.28 8.63 -2.36
CA LYS A 77 -2.57 9.06 -3.74
C LYS A 77 -3.48 8.09 -4.50
N THR A 78 -4.38 7.40 -3.80
CA THR A 78 -5.22 6.36 -4.40
C THR A 78 -6.13 6.90 -5.49
N PHE A 79 -6.67 8.12 -5.32
CA PHE A 79 -7.59 8.73 -6.29
C PHE A 79 -7.02 9.99 -6.94
N ASP A 80 -5.70 10.18 -6.92
CA ASP A 80 -5.05 11.42 -7.34
C ASP A 80 -5.39 11.83 -8.79
N HIS A 81 -5.35 10.88 -9.72
CA HIS A 81 -5.66 11.08 -11.12
C HIS A 81 -7.15 11.39 -11.34
N ARG A 82 -8.03 10.62 -10.69
CA ARG A 82 -9.48 10.81 -10.72
C ARG A 82 -9.88 12.19 -10.20
N ASP A 83 -9.32 12.56 -9.05
CA ASP A 83 -9.63 13.81 -8.36
C ASP A 83 -9.10 15.00 -9.14
N SER A 84 -7.88 14.90 -9.69
CA SER A 84 -7.31 15.92 -10.59
C SER A 84 -8.18 16.13 -11.83
N THR A 85 -8.66 15.04 -12.45
CA THR A 85 -9.53 15.10 -13.65
C THR A 85 -10.88 15.77 -13.35
N ARG A 86 -11.39 15.58 -12.13
CA ARG A 86 -12.63 16.19 -11.65
C ARG A 86 -12.44 17.60 -11.05
N GLY A 87 -11.21 18.10 -11.01
CA GLY A 87 -10.88 19.38 -10.37
C GLY A 87 -11.12 19.39 -8.86
N LEU A 88 -11.12 18.21 -8.21
CA LEU A 88 -11.24 18.08 -6.77
C LEU A 88 -9.91 18.45 -6.11
N GLN A 89 -9.98 19.30 -5.08
CA GLN A 89 -8.84 19.72 -4.28
C GLN A 89 -8.97 19.19 -2.86
N PRO A 90 -7.86 19.12 -2.10
CA PRO A 90 -7.93 18.97 -0.66
C PRO A 90 -8.96 19.94 -0.08
N HIS A 91 -9.75 19.49 0.90
CA HIS A 91 -10.89 20.19 1.52
C HIS A 91 -12.19 20.22 0.71
N ASN A 92 -12.19 19.80 -0.56
CA ASN A 92 -13.45 19.57 -1.28
C ASN A 92 -14.11 18.28 -0.79
N SER A 93 -15.44 18.28 -0.68
CA SER A 93 -16.20 17.06 -0.41
C SER A 93 -15.89 16.01 -1.49
N GLY A 94 -15.64 14.77 -1.08
CA GLY A 94 -15.32 13.67 -2.00
C GLY A 94 -13.84 13.58 -2.42
N TYR A 95 -12.97 14.51 -2.00
CA TYR A 95 -11.54 14.43 -2.29
C TYR A 95 -10.89 13.29 -1.51
N GLY A 96 -10.18 12.40 -2.21
CA GLY A 96 -9.50 11.26 -1.62
C GLY A 96 -10.44 10.31 -0.89
N THR A 97 -11.72 10.28 -1.26
CA THR A 97 -12.70 9.33 -0.73
C THR A 97 -13.38 8.60 -1.88
N PHE A 98 -14.14 7.56 -1.57
CA PHE A 98 -15.14 7.09 -2.52
C PHE A 98 -16.46 6.83 -1.80
N LYS A 99 -17.53 6.86 -2.60
CA LYS A 99 -18.90 6.71 -2.12
C LYS A 99 -19.59 5.57 -2.83
N GLU A 100 -20.15 4.65 -2.05
CA GLU A 100 -21.02 3.58 -2.53
C GLU A 100 -22.43 4.14 -2.79
N PHE A 101 -22.97 3.83 -3.97
CA PHE A 101 -24.35 4.15 -4.36
C PHE A 101 -25.14 2.86 -4.52
N LYS A 102 -26.13 2.64 -3.65
CA LYS A 102 -26.92 1.40 -3.62
C LYS A 102 -27.87 1.27 -4.82
N ASP A 103 -28.21 2.38 -5.46
CA ASP A 103 -29.11 2.50 -6.61
C ASP A 103 -28.40 2.34 -7.96
N ARG A 104 -27.07 2.19 -7.98
CA ARG A 104 -26.27 2.07 -9.20
C ARG A 104 -25.43 0.79 -9.19
N PRO A 105 -25.93 -0.32 -9.75
CA PRO A 105 -25.22 -1.60 -9.73
C PRO A 105 -24.00 -1.64 -10.66
N ASP A 106 -23.98 -0.83 -11.72
CA ASP A 106 -22.85 -0.76 -12.67
C ASP A 106 -21.74 0.19 -12.19
N TRP A 107 -21.92 0.84 -11.04
CA TRP A 107 -20.98 1.81 -10.51
C TRP A 107 -19.93 1.12 -9.65
N VAL A 108 -18.67 1.16 -10.08
CA VAL A 108 -17.52 0.71 -9.29
C VAL A 108 -16.99 1.92 -8.50
N PRO A 109 -17.18 2.01 -7.17
CA PRO A 109 -16.90 3.23 -6.41
C PRO A 109 -15.43 3.67 -6.45
N TRP A 110 -14.53 2.71 -6.56
CA TRP A 110 -13.09 2.88 -6.57
C TRP A 110 -12.51 2.83 -7.99
N GLU A 111 -13.32 2.96 -9.04
CA GLU A 111 -12.82 3.05 -10.42
C GLU A 111 -11.77 4.17 -10.57
N GLY A 112 -10.65 3.82 -11.20
CA GLY A 112 -9.49 4.70 -11.33
C GLY A 112 -8.63 4.81 -10.06
N ALA A 113 -8.78 3.90 -9.09
CA ALA A 113 -7.90 3.81 -7.94
C ALA A 113 -6.49 3.31 -8.33
N HIS A 114 -5.47 4.04 -7.90
CA HIS A 114 -4.09 3.58 -7.89
C HIS A 114 -3.78 2.88 -6.56
N THR A 115 -3.63 1.56 -6.59
CA THR A 115 -3.48 0.73 -5.40
C THR A 115 -2.05 0.61 -4.88
N ASN A 116 -1.03 0.90 -5.69
CA ASN A 116 0.38 0.70 -5.34
C ASN A 116 0.77 1.37 -4.01
N GLY A 117 0.41 2.65 -3.81
CA GLY A 117 0.75 3.37 -2.58
C GLY A 117 0.09 2.78 -1.32
N LEU A 118 -1.12 2.21 -1.46
CA LEU A 118 -1.76 1.48 -0.37
C LEU A 118 -1.08 0.14 -0.11
N ARG A 119 -0.78 -0.60 -1.18
CA ARG A 119 -0.08 -1.90 -1.10
C ARG A 119 1.25 -1.75 -0.37
N ASP A 120 2.06 -0.76 -0.73
CA ASP A 120 3.35 -0.48 -0.08
C ASP A 120 3.19 -0.17 1.42
N ALA A 121 2.13 0.58 1.79
CA ALA A 121 1.86 0.89 3.18
C ALA A 121 1.35 -0.33 3.98
N ILE A 122 0.54 -1.19 3.35
CA ILE A 122 0.11 -2.48 3.93
C ILE A 122 1.31 -3.40 4.12
N GLU A 123 2.26 -3.42 3.17
CA GLU A 123 3.53 -4.15 3.29
C GLU A 123 4.33 -3.68 4.51
N GLN A 124 4.54 -2.37 4.64
CA GLN A 124 5.28 -1.80 5.76
C GLN A 124 4.63 -2.11 7.12
N TYR A 125 3.31 -1.99 7.22
CA TYR A 125 2.57 -2.40 8.42
C TYR A 125 2.74 -3.90 8.70
N SER A 126 2.64 -4.72 7.65
CA SER A 126 2.75 -6.16 7.78
C SER A 126 4.14 -6.61 8.17
N ALA A 127 5.20 -5.92 7.73
CA ALA A 127 6.58 -6.26 8.08
C ALA A 127 6.84 -6.15 9.60
N VAL A 128 6.13 -5.29 10.31
CA VAL A 128 6.23 -5.13 11.77
C VAL A 128 5.56 -6.29 12.51
N TRP A 129 4.35 -6.67 12.10
CA TRP A 129 3.52 -7.65 12.80
C TRP A 129 3.66 -9.09 12.29
N PHE A 130 4.08 -9.24 11.03
CA PHE A 130 4.14 -10.50 10.29
C PHE A 130 5.45 -10.56 9.46
N PRO A 131 6.62 -10.67 10.13
CA PRO A 131 7.88 -10.67 9.41
C PRO A 131 7.99 -11.87 8.45
N GLY A 132 8.49 -11.60 7.24
CA GLY A 132 8.73 -12.63 6.22
C GLY A 132 7.51 -13.07 5.39
N THR A 133 6.35 -12.43 5.56
CA THR A 133 5.14 -12.79 4.80
C THR A 133 5.04 -12.11 3.44
N TRP A 134 5.87 -11.10 3.19
CA TRP A 134 5.98 -10.46 1.88
C TRP A 134 7.20 -11.01 1.15
N PRO A 135 7.09 -11.32 -0.15
CA PRO A 135 8.24 -11.73 -0.94
C PRO A 135 9.28 -10.62 -0.92
N ALA A 136 10.56 -10.98 -0.75
CA ALA A 136 11.64 -10.02 -0.83
C ALA A 136 11.55 -9.28 -2.18
N PRO A 137 11.71 -7.95 -2.21
CA PRO A 137 11.72 -7.22 -3.46
C PRO A 137 12.74 -7.89 -4.37
N ALA A 138 12.31 -8.30 -5.57
CA ALA A 138 13.22 -8.85 -6.56
C ALA A 138 14.40 -7.87 -6.67
N PRO A 139 15.67 -8.33 -6.59
CA PRO A 139 16.79 -7.42 -6.64
C PRO A 139 16.63 -6.57 -7.88
N SER A 140 16.36 -5.27 -7.69
CA SER A 140 16.22 -4.35 -8.80
C SER A 140 17.47 -4.52 -9.62
N ARG A 141 17.31 -4.91 -10.88
CA ARG A 141 18.42 -5.01 -11.82
C ARG A 141 19.06 -3.64 -11.77
N ALA A 142 20.16 -3.51 -11.04
CA ALA A 142 20.92 -2.29 -10.96
C ALA A 142 21.28 -2.00 -12.41
N THR A 143 20.59 -1.05 -13.02
CA THR A 143 20.95 -0.52 -14.33
C THR A 143 22.40 -0.13 -14.16
N GLY A 144 23.28 -0.87 -14.82
CA GLY A 144 24.70 -0.89 -14.54
C GLY A 144 25.20 0.54 -14.36
N ARG A 145 25.51 0.90 -13.11
CA ARG A 145 26.37 2.04 -12.86
C ARG A 145 27.74 1.54 -13.29
N THR A 146 28.00 1.65 -14.60
CA THR A 146 29.35 1.56 -15.13
C THR A 146 30.13 2.58 -14.31
N ALA A 147 30.92 2.10 -13.36
CA ALA A 147 31.91 2.91 -12.70
C ALA A 147 32.78 3.45 -13.85
N GLN A 148 32.61 4.74 -14.15
CA GLN A 148 33.46 5.42 -15.09
C GLN A 148 34.86 5.32 -14.50
N LEU A 149 35.67 4.44 -15.09
CA LEU A 149 37.07 4.29 -14.74
C LEU A 149 37.72 5.63 -15.08
N VAL A 150 37.97 6.44 -14.05
CA VAL A 150 38.77 7.65 -14.18
C VAL A 150 40.13 7.20 -14.71
N PRO A 151 40.60 7.68 -15.87
CA PRO A 151 41.93 7.34 -16.35
C PRO A 151 42.95 7.84 -15.35
N SER A 152 43.73 6.92 -14.78
CA SER A 152 44.86 7.22 -13.91
C SER A 152 45.84 8.14 -14.65
N LEU A 153 46.07 9.34 -14.12
CA LEU A 153 47.12 10.24 -14.59
C LEU A 153 48.49 9.52 -14.49
N PRO A 154 49.31 9.51 -15.54
CA PRO A 154 50.63 8.90 -15.48
C PRO A 154 51.53 9.65 -14.50
N ALA A 155 52.15 8.88 -13.59
CA ALA A 155 53.10 9.36 -12.61
C ALA A 155 54.26 10.13 -13.28
N GLN A 156 54.38 11.43 -12.99
CA GLN A 156 55.58 12.20 -13.30
C GLN A 156 56.76 11.65 -12.49
N ARG A 157 57.79 11.21 -13.22
CA ARG A 157 59.04 10.70 -12.67
C ARG A 157 59.81 11.82 -11.94
N ARG A 158 60.24 11.47 -10.72
CA ARG A 158 61.32 12.03 -9.89
C ARG A 158 62.32 12.96 -10.61
N ALA A 159 62.57 14.12 -10.00
CA ALA A 159 63.89 14.72 -9.94
C ALA A 159 64.23 15.02 -8.47
N ALA A 160 65.12 14.22 -7.89
CA ALA A 160 65.75 14.50 -6.61
C ALA A 160 66.94 15.42 -6.87
N ARG A 161 67.00 16.57 -6.21
CA ARG A 161 68.19 17.43 -6.14
C ARG A 161 68.76 17.32 -4.72
N ALA A 162 69.99 16.87 -4.64
CA ALA A 162 70.80 16.75 -3.43
C ALA A 162 71.18 18.14 -2.86
N PRO A 163 71.63 18.23 -1.59
CA PRO A 163 72.38 19.38 -1.10
C PRO A 163 73.76 19.49 -1.78
#